data_AF-A0A840N9L0-F1
#
_entry.id   AF-A0A840N9L0-F1
#
_cell.length_a   1.000
_cell.length_b   1.000
_cell.length_c   1.000
_cell.angle_alpha   90.00
_cell.angle_beta   90.00
_cell.angle_gamma   90.00
#
_symmetry.space_group_name_H-M   'P 1'
#
loop_
_entity.id
_entity.type
_entity.pdbx_description
1 polymer ?
#
loop_
_entity_poly.entity_id
_entity_poly.type
_entity_poly.pdbx_seq_one_letter_code
_entity_poly.pdbx_strand_id
1 'polypeptide(L)'
;MDLFVVPTIGFGLLYAFVIVRLDRRDLVWINVTANPTAEWVARQLTEAFPWNEAPRYMIRDRDRIFGTIVRRRLRAMGIRDKPAAPASPWQNGFAERMIGSIRRECVDHVIVLGEAHLRQILRSYACYYNDIRTHPVTG
;
A
#
# COMPACT_ATOMS: atom_id res chain seq x y z
N MET A 1 4.97 0.18 -3.72
CA MET A 1 4.45 0.43 -2.37
C MET A 1 4.45 1.92 -2.14
N ASP A 2 3.40 2.41 -1.51
CA ASP A 2 3.15 3.83 -1.33
C ASP A 2 2.39 4.04 -0.01
N LEU A 3 2.39 5.28 0.48
CA LEU A 3 1.79 5.65 1.75
C LEU A 3 1.02 6.95 1.57
N PHE A 4 -0.25 6.97 1.98
CA PHE A 4 -1.08 8.17 1.91
C PHE A 4 -1.74 8.48 3.24
N VAL A 5 -2.08 9.75 3.42
CA VAL A 5 -2.65 10.27 4.67
C VAL A 5 -4.17 10.34 4.55
N VAL A 6 -4.83 9.95 5.63
CA VAL A 6 -6.27 10.02 5.81
C VAL A 6 -6.58 10.81 7.09
N PRO A 7 -7.26 11.96 7.00
CA PRO A 7 -7.69 12.70 8.18
C PRO A 7 -8.83 11.96 8.90
N THR A 8 -8.84 12.05 10.23
CA THR A 8 -9.92 11.52 11.07
C THR A 8 -10.83 12.63 11.60
N ILE A 9 -12.02 12.26 12.07
CA ILE A 9 -12.96 13.21 12.70
C ILE A 9 -12.37 13.92 13.92
N GLY A 10 -11.43 13.26 14.61
CA GLY A 10 -10.73 13.82 15.78
C GLY A 10 -9.52 14.68 15.42
N PHE A 11 -9.42 15.19 14.19
CA PHE A 11 -8.26 15.93 13.67
C PHE A 11 -6.93 15.16 13.75
N GLY A 12 -6.99 13.83 13.84
CA GLY A 12 -5.82 12.96 13.77
C GLY A 12 -5.47 12.65 12.32
N LEU A 13 -4.19 12.33 12.08
CA LEU A 13 -3.72 11.82 10.79
C LEU A 13 -3.46 10.33 10.92
N LEU A 14 -4.10 9.54 10.05
CA LEU A 14 -3.78 8.13 9.87
C LEU A 14 -3.05 7.94 8.56
N TYR A 15 -2.13 6.99 8.55
CA TYR A 15 -1.33 6.65 7.40
C TYR A 15 -1.76 5.28 6.90
N ALA A 16 -2.24 5.24 5.66
CA ALA A 16 -2.58 4.02 4.95
C ALA A 16 -1.41 3.61 4.06
N PHE A 17 -0.92 2.40 4.28
CA PHE A 17 0.16 1.78 3.50
C PHE A 17 -0.43 0.80 2.52
N VAL A 18 0.00 0.89 1.26
CA VAL A 18 -0.48 0.02 0.18
C VAL A 18 0.67 -0.61 -0.59
N ILE A 19 0.50 -1.90 -0.88
CA ILE A 19 1.35 -2.64 -1.81
C ILE A 19 0.50 -3.12 -2.97
N VAL A 20 0.91 -2.72 -4.17
CA VAL A 20 0.17 -2.94 -5.39
C VAL A 20 1.07 -3.68 -6.37
N ARG A 21 0.53 -4.71 -7.03
CA ARG A 21 1.23 -5.46 -8.09
C ARG A 21 1.03 -4.75 -9.42
N LEU A 22 2.10 -4.31 -10.07
CA LEU A 22 2.00 -3.55 -11.33
C LEU A 22 1.49 -4.37 -12.52
N ASP A 23 1.82 -5.66 -12.56
CA ASP A 23 1.48 -6.56 -13.67
C ASP A 23 -0.03 -6.71 -13.85
N ARG A 24 -0.72 -7.11 -12.77
CA ARG A 24 -2.18 -7.30 -12.75
C ARG A 24 -2.95 -6.12 -12.17
N ARG A 25 -2.24 -5.09 -11.71
CA ARG A 25 -2.80 -3.89 -11.09
C ARG A 25 -3.58 -4.18 -9.78
N ASP A 26 -3.34 -5.31 -9.13
CA ASP A 26 -4.07 -5.75 -7.93
C ASP A 26 -3.51 -5.14 -6.64
N LEU A 27 -4.40 -4.87 -5.70
CA LEU A 27 -4.03 -4.48 -4.35
C LEU A 27 -3.65 -5.73 -3.55
N VAL A 28 -2.36 -5.91 -3.30
CA VAL A 28 -1.80 -7.11 -2.63
C VAL A 28 -1.92 -6.98 -1.12
N TRP A 29 -1.65 -5.79 -0.59
CA TRP A 29 -1.65 -5.56 0.85
C TRP A 29 -2.09 -4.13 1.15
N ILE A 30 -2.86 -3.98 2.22
CA ILE A 30 -3.27 -2.69 2.76
C ILE A 30 -3.27 -2.74 4.28
N ASN A 31 -2.67 -1.75 4.93
CA ASN A 31 -2.75 -1.61 6.38
C ASN A 31 -2.69 -0.13 6.80
N VAL A 32 -3.09 0.15 8.03
CA VAL A 32 -3.22 1.50 8.58
C VAL A 32 -2.45 1.60 9.89
N THR A 33 -1.81 2.74 10.10
CA THR A 33 -1.17 3.12 11.36
C THR A 33 -1.30 4.61 11.63
N ALA A 34 -1.42 5.00 12.91
CA ALA A 34 -1.23 6.40 13.31
C ALA A 34 0.25 6.82 13.31
N ASN A 35 1.19 5.87 13.35
CA ASN A 35 2.63 6.13 13.44
C ASN A 35 3.41 5.28 12.40
N PRO A 36 3.69 5.82 11.20
CA PRO A 36 4.35 5.10 10.12
C PRO A 36 5.87 5.10 10.34
N THR A 37 6.36 4.19 11.18
CA THR A 37 7.81 4.01 11.38
C THR A 37 8.39 3.06 10.34
N ALA A 38 9.70 3.17 10.08
CA ALA A 38 10.40 2.27 9.17
C ALA A 38 10.33 0.79 9.64
N GLU A 39 10.29 0.56 10.95
CA GLU A 39 10.10 -0.77 11.55
C GLU A 39 8.70 -1.30 11.29
N TRP A 40 7.68 -0.46 11.44
CA TRP A 40 6.30 -0.83 11.12
C TRP A 40 6.18 -1.23 9.64
N VAL A 41 6.76 -0.46 8.72
CA VAL A 41 6.77 -0.79 7.29
C VAL A 41 7.51 -2.11 7.03
N ALA A 42 8.66 -2.34 7.68
CA ALA A 42 9.39 -3.61 7.55
C ALA A 42 8.58 -4.82 8.04
N ARG A 43 7.76 -4.64 9.07
CA ARG A 43 6.80 -5.65 9.54
C ARG A 43 5.72 -5.90 8.48
N GLN A 44 5.14 -4.84 7.91
CA GLN A 44 4.14 -4.95 6.84
C GLN A 44 4.67 -5.72 5.62
N LEU A 45 5.93 -5.50 5.24
CA LEU A 45 6.54 -6.26 4.14
C LEU A 45 6.63 -7.77 4.43
N THR A 46 6.87 -8.14 5.69
CA THR A 46 6.94 -9.54 6.11
C THR A 46 5.56 -10.17 6.18
N GLU A 47 4.55 -9.42 6.61
CA GLU A 47 3.16 -9.87 6.66
C GLU A 47 2.55 -9.97 5.25
N ALA A 48 2.90 -9.06 4.35
CA ALA A 48 2.42 -9.04 2.97
C ALA A 48 3.02 -10.15 2.10
N PHE A 49 4.27 -10.55 2.37
CA PHE A 49 4.96 -11.58 1.61
C PHE A 49 5.58 -12.58 2.58
N PRO A 50 4.97 -13.74 2.80
CA PRO A 50 5.69 -14.86 3.41
C PRO A 50 6.94 -15.13 2.55
N TRP A 51 8.05 -15.54 3.19
CA TRP A 51 9.40 -15.58 2.60
C TRP A 51 9.52 -16.20 1.20
N ASN A 52 8.58 -17.08 0.81
CA ASN A 52 8.58 -17.80 -0.46
C ASN A 52 7.78 -17.11 -1.58
N GLU A 53 7.02 -16.04 -1.29
CA GLU A 53 6.16 -15.33 -2.24
C GLU A 53 6.66 -13.90 -2.52
N ALA A 54 7.86 -13.56 -2.05
CA ALA A 54 8.45 -12.25 -2.20
C ALA A 54 8.71 -11.90 -3.69
N PRO A 55 8.30 -10.71 -4.16
CA PRO A 55 8.51 -10.32 -5.54
C PRO A 55 9.99 -10.03 -5.82
N ARG A 56 10.43 -10.30 -7.05
CA ARG A 56 11.83 -10.05 -7.47
C ARG A 56 12.22 -8.57 -7.42
N TYR A 57 11.28 -7.67 -7.67
CA TYR A 57 11.47 -6.22 -7.65
C TYR A 57 10.35 -5.55 -6.87
N MET A 58 10.71 -4.54 -6.08
CA MET A 58 9.74 -3.67 -5.42
C MET A 58 10.04 -2.22 -5.75
N ILE A 59 9.04 -1.56 -6.32
CA ILE A 59 9.07 -0.12 -6.56
C ILE A 59 8.50 0.57 -5.33
N ARG A 60 9.22 1.57 -4.84
CA ARG A 60 8.79 2.38 -3.69
C ARG A 60 8.95 3.86 -4.00
N ASP A 61 8.09 4.67 -3.42
CA ASP A 61 8.31 6.10 -3.40
C ASP A 61 9.60 6.45 -2.63
N ARG A 62 10.17 7.63 -2.90
CA ARG A 62 11.40 8.14 -2.31
C ARG A 62 11.23 8.64 -0.88
N ASP A 63 10.04 8.52 -0.29
CA ASP A 63 9.78 8.90 1.08
C ASP A 63 10.82 8.37 2.08
N ARG A 64 11.17 9.22 3.04
CA ARG A 64 12.24 9.01 4.01
C ARG A 64 11.91 7.91 5.01
N ILE A 65 10.63 7.59 5.21
CA ILE A 65 10.14 6.48 6.04
C ILE A 65 10.66 5.14 5.51
N PHE A 66 10.86 5.02 4.19
CA PHE A 66 11.44 3.84 3.54
C PHE A 66 12.98 3.79 3.59
N GLY A 67 13.55 4.25 4.70
CA GLY A 67 14.98 4.37 4.92
C GLY A 67 15.72 3.03 5.02
N THR A 68 16.90 3.05 5.65
CA THR A 68 17.84 1.93 5.69
C THR A 68 17.23 0.63 6.24
N ILE A 69 16.32 0.72 7.23
CA ILE A 69 15.67 -0.44 7.84
C ILE A 69 14.82 -1.20 6.80
N VAL A 70 13.97 -0.49 6.05
CA VAL A 70 13.14 -1.07 5.00
C VAL A 70 14.00 -1.69 3.90
N ARG A 71 15.05 -0.98 3.46
CA ARG A 71 15.98 -1.50 2.44
C ARG A 71 16.71 -2.76 2.90
N ARG A 72 17.14 -2.83 4.16
CA ARG A 72 17.75 -4.03 4.74
C ARG A 72 16.75 -5.20 4.75
N ARG A 73 15.50 -4.94 5.12
CA ARG A 73 14.45 -5.97 5.13
C ARG A 73 14.16 -6.51 3.73
N LEU A 74 14.03 -5.62 2.74
CA LEU A 74 13.87 -6.01 1.32
C LEU A 74 15.01 -6.91 0.85
N ARG A 75 16.26 -6.51 1.12
CA ARG A 75 17.45 -7.30 0.77
C ARG A 75 17.46 -8.67 1.46
N ALA A 76 17.08 -8.72 2.75
CA ALA A 76 17.00 -9.98 3.49
C ALA A 76 15.99 -10.95 2.86
N MET A 77 14.86 -10.44 2.37
CA MET A 77 13.84 -11.23 1.65
C MET A 77 14.20 -11.50 0.17
N GLY A 78 15.40 -11.12 -0.29
CA GLY A 78 15.82 -11.29 -1.69
C GLY A 78 15.16 -10.33 -2.69
N ILE A 79 14.43 -9.32 -2.21
CA ILE A 79 13.72 -8.34 -3.04
C ILE A 79 14.69 -7.24 -3.48
N ARG A 80 14.76 -6.98 -4.79
CA ARG A 80 15.53 -5.85 -5.32
C ARG A 80 14.74 -4.54 -5.18
N ASP A 81 15.22 -3.67 -4.29
CA ASP A 81 14.76 -2.29 -4.13
C ASP A 81 14.99 -1.49 -5.42
N LYS A 82 13.91 -0.91 -5.95
CA LYS A 82 13.96 0.10 -7.01
C LYS A 82 13.26 1.36 -6.51
N PRO A 83 13.99 2.42 -6.13
CA PRO A 83 13.34 3.70 -5.87
C PRO A 83 12.65 4.17 -7.15
N ALA A 84 11.47 4.78 -7.03
CA ALA A 84 10.77 5.38 -8.15
C ALA A 84 11.75 6.31 -8.91
N ALA A 85 11.91 6.04 -10.20
CA ALA A 85 12.75 6.87 -11.05
C ALA A 85 12.06 8.24 -11.20
N PRO A 86 12.79 9.36 -11.13
CA PRO A 86 12.18 10.68 -11.25
C PRO A 86 11.62 10.92 -12.67
N ALA A 87 12.02 10.08 -13.63
CA ALA A 87 11.62 10.13 -15.03
C ALA A 87 10.66 9.00 -15.45
N SER A 88 10.16 8.17 -14.52
CA SER A 88 9.13 7.14 -14.82
C SER A 88 7.89 7.31 -13.95
N PRO A 89 7.18 8.45 -14.09
CA PRO A 89 5.98 8.77 -13.31
C PRO A 89 4.82 7.79 -13.58
N TRP A 90 4.88 6.92 -14.58
CA TRP A 90 3.81 5.95 -14.82
C TRP A 90 3.76 4.82 -13.77
N GLN A 91 4.92 4.43 -13.19
CA GLN A 91 4.99 3.34 -12.21
C GLN A 91 4.42 3.80 -10.86
N ASN A 92 4.76 5.02 -10.46
CA ASN A 92 4.15 5.68 -9.32
C ASN A 92 2.71 6.09 -9.62
N GLY A 93 2.47 6.61 -10.81
CA GLY A 93 1.18 7.10 -11.28
C GLY A 93 0.08 6.04 -11.34
N PHE A 94 0.39 4.75 -11.31
CA PHE A 94 -0.62 3.72 -11.09
C PHE A 94 -1.03 3.63 -9.61
N ALA A 95 -0.07 3.57 -8.69
CA ALA A 95 -0.35 3.59 -7.26
C ALA A 95 -1.04 4.90 -6.87
N GLU A 96 -0.57 6.04 -7.36
CA GLU A 96 -1.18 7.35 -7.13
C GLU A 96 -2.62 7.42 -7.67
N ARG A 97 -2.88 6.87 -8.87
CA ARG A 97 -4.25 6.79 -9.39
C ARG A 97 -5.13 5.89 -8.54
N MET A 98 -4.65 4.73 -8.10
CA MET A 98 -5.40 3.85 -7.21
C MET A 98 -5.70 4.53 -5.88
N ILE A 99 -4.72 5.24 -5.29
CA ILE A 99 -4.91 6.03 -4.07
C ILE A 99 -5.93 7.14 -4.31
N GLY A 100 -5.89 7.82 -5.46
CA GLY A 100 -6.88 8.80 -5.86
C GLY A 100 -8.29 8.22 -5.94
N SER A 101 -8.44 7.03 -6.53
CA SER A 101 -9.69 6.26 -6.56
C SER A 101 -10.17 5.90 -5.15
N ILE A 102 -9.32 5.30 -4.31
CA ILE A 102 -9.64 4.98 -2.91
C ILE A 102 -10.09 6.23 -2.16
N ARG A 103 -9.40 7.36 -2.37
CA ARG A 103 -9.74 8.61 -1.72
C ARG A 103 -11.10 9.11 -2.18
N ARG A 104 -11.35 9.17 -3.49
CA ARG A 104 -12.60 9.68 -4.05
C ARG A 104 -13.79 8.78 -3.77
N GLU A 105 -13.62 7.46 -3.78
CA GLU A 105 -14.71 6.49 -3.68
C GLU A 105 -15.02 6.07 -2.24
N CYS A 106 -14.03 6.11 -1.34
CA CYS A 106 -14.18 5.70 0.05
C CYS A 106 -13.87 6.81 1.04
N VAL A 107 -12.66 7.34 1.03
CA VAL A 107 -12.19 8.22 2.11
C VAL A 107 -12.91 9.57 2.14
N ASP A 108 -13.30 10.12 0.99
CA ASP A 108 -14.04 11.37 0.89
C ASP A 108 -15.51 11.25 1.35
N HIS A 109 -16.06 10.03 1.30
CA HIS A 109 -17.43 9.74 1.66
C HIS A 109 -17.59 9.14 3.06
N VAL A 110 -16.50 8.81 3.75
CA VAL A 110 -16.54 8.11 5.04
C VAL A 110 -15.79 8.88 6.11
N ILE A 111 -16.50 9.15 7.21
CA ILE A 111 -15.90 9.75 8.41
C ILE A 111 -15.09 8.70 9.16
N VAL A 112 -13.76 8.85 9.11
CA VAL A 112 -12.85 7.93 9.79
C VAL A 112 -12.83 8.23 11.30
N LEU A 113 -13.26 7.24 12.08
CA LEU A 113 -13.32 7.33 13.54
C LEU A 113 -11.99 6.93 14.22
N GLY A 114 -11.17 6.12 13.54
CA GLY A 114 -9.90 5.64 14.09
C GLY A 114 -9.25 4.57 13.22
N GLU A 115 -8.11 4.05 13.68
CA GLU A 115 -7.26 3.11 12.92
C GLU A 115 -7.99 1.82 12.55
N ALA A 116 -8.68 1.19 13.51
CA ALA A 116 -9.41 -0.06 13.28
C ALA A 116 -10.55 0.12 12.27
N HIS A 117 -11.26 1.27 12.34
CA HIS A 117 -12.34 1.58 11.42
C HIS A 117 -11.80 1.77 9.98
N LEU A 118 -10.75 2.58 9.81
CA LEU A 118 -10.14 2.78 8.50
C LEU A 118 -9.57 1.48 7.93
N ARG A 119 -8.92 0.65 8.76
CA ARG A 119 -8.40 -0.66 8.35
C ARG A 119 -9.51 -1.54 7.79
N GLN A 120 -10.68 -1.57 8.43
CA GLN A 120 -11.80 -2.39 7.97
C GLN A 120 -12.38 -1.88 6.64
N ILE A 121 -12.56 -0.57 6.50
CA ILE A 121 -13.05 0.05 5.24
C ILE A 121 -12.09 -0.28 4.09
N LEU A 122 -10.80 -0.04 4.30
CA LEU A 122 -9.77 -0.26 3.28
C LEU A 122 -9.62 -1.74 2.92
N ARG A 123 -9.76 -2.65 3.87
CA ARG A 123 -9.78 -4.09 3.60
C ARG A 123 -11.00 -4.50 2.79
N SER A 124 -12.16 -3.96 3.10
CA SER A 124 -13.39 -4.18 2.32
C SER A 124 -13.25 -3.65 0.90
N TYR A 125 -12.68 -2.44 0.74
CA TYR A 125 -12.40 -1.88 -0.58
C TYR A 125 -11.38 -2.74 -1.35
N ALA A 126 -10.35 -3.26 -0.69
CA ALA A 126 -9.39 -4.15 -1.33
C ALA A 126 -10.03 -5.42 -1.88
N CYS A 127 -10.91 -6.06 -1.10
CA CYS A 127 -11.68 -7.20 -1.55
C CYS A 127 -12.57 -6.85 -2.75
N TYR A 128 -13.35 -5.76 -2.64
CA TYR A 128 -14.21 -5.27 -3.73
C TYR A 128 -13.44 -4.95 -5.02
N TYR A 129 -12.32 -4.24 -4.89
CA TYR A 129 -11.49 -3.84 -6.02
C TYR A 129 -10.88 -5.04 -6.75
N ASN A 130 -10.37 -6.01 -5.97
CA ASN A 130 -9.80 -7.22 -6.52
C ASN A 130 -10.89 -8.14 -7.11
N ASP A 131 -12.09 -8.21 -6.51
CA ASP A 131 -13.22 -8.99 -7.02
C ASP A 131 -13.72 -8.48 -8.38
N ILE A 132 -13.94 -7.18 -8.53
CA ILE A 132 -14.39 -6.59 -9.80
C ILE A 132 -13.36 -6.73 -10.92
N ARG A 133 -12.07 -6.66 -10.57
CA ARG A 133 -10.95 -6.83 -11.52
C ARG A 133 -10.71 -8.27 -11.90
N THR A 134 -10.95 -9.18 -10.96
CA THR A 134 -10.93 -10.61 -11.24
C THR A 134 -12.24 -10.94 -11.93
N HIS A 135 -12.37 -10.56 -13.20
CA HIS A 135 -13.34 -11.23 -14.07
C HIS A 135 -13.06 -12.73 -13.91
N PRO A 136 -14.00 -13.53 -13.38
CA PRO A 136 -13.82 -14.97 -13.39
C PRO A 136 -13.76 -15.37 -14.85
N VAL A 137 -12.55 -15.68 -15.34
CA VAL A 137 -12.42 -16.58 -16.47
C VAL A 137 -13.08 -17.86 -16.02
N THR A 138 -14.29 -18.02 -16.51
CA THR A 138 -15.20 -19.13 -16.26
C THR A 138 -14.54 -20.41 -16.77
N GLY A 139 -14.67 -21.48 -15.99
CA GLY A 139 -14.82 -22.86 -16.49
C GLY A 139 -13.64 -23.50 -17.21
#